data_AF-A0A1F3SXE2-F1
#
_entry.id   AF-A0A1F3SXE2-F1
#
_cell.length_a   1.000
_cell.length_b   1.000
_cell.length_c   1.000
_cell.angle_alpha   90.00
_cell.angle_beta   90.00
_cell.angle_gamma   90.00
#
_symmetry.space_group_name_H-M   'P 1'
#
loop_
_entity.id
_entity.type
_entity.pdbx_description
1 polymer ?
#
loop_
_entity_poly.entity_id
_entity_poly.type
_entity_poly.pdbx_seq_one_letter_code
_entity_poly.pdbx_strand_id
1 'polypeptide(L)'
;MKISEAERAKKLEAERKLIEQILQLLLATKEGLTAKQIGEKMKLSDTRVVRELTRAALKEAEKRKLTASRERIPGKAVKIYRVFESGKVNTPKVVEPAKKAP
;
A
#
# COMPACT_ATOMS: atom_id res chain seq x y z
N MET A 1 -8.94 -9.69 33.28
CA MET A 1 -9.98 -8.70 32.91
C MET A 1 -10.61 -9.14 31.59
N LYS A 2 -11.94 -9.33 31.54
CA LYS A 2 -12.65 -9.80 30.35
C LYS A 2 -12.86 -8.63 29.40
N ILE A 3 -12.11 -8.60 28.30
CA ILE A 3 -12.33 -7.65 27.21
C ILE A 3 -13.54 -8.19 26.45
N SER A 4 -14.69 -7.54 26.59
CA SER A 4 -15.95 -7.93 25.94
C SER A 4 -15.80 -7.96 24.42
N GLU A 5 -16.51 -8.87 23.75
CA GLU A 5 -16.41 -9.15 22.31
C GLU A 5 -16.54 -7.89 21.41
N ALA A 6 -17.28 -6.88 21.90
CA ALA A 6 -17.43 -5.59 21.23
C ALA A 6 -16.13 -4.77 21.11
N GLU A 7 -15.19 -4.86 22.06
CA GLU A 7 -13.88 -4.20 21.95
C GLU A 7 -12.94 -4.95 21.01
N ARG A 8 -13.03 -6.29 20.95
CA ARG A 8 -12.28 -7.09 19.96
C ARG A 8 -12.70 -6.76 18.54
N ALA A 9 -14.00 -6.61 18.28
CA ALA A 9 -14.52 -6.20 16.98
C ALA A 9 -14.01 -4.80 16.58
N LYS A 10 -14.00 -3.83 17.52
CA LYS A 10 -13.48 -2.48 17.26
C LYS A 10 -11.98 -2.46 16.96
N LYS A 11 -11.18 -3.28 17.63
CA LYS A 11 -9.74 -3.41 17.34
C LYS A 11 -9.49 -4.03 15.96
N LEU A 12 -10.21 -5.10 15.62
CA LEU A 12 -10.12 -5.74 14.30
C LEU A 12 -10.54 -4.78 13.18
N GLU A 13 -11.55 -3.95 13.41
CA GLU A 13 -11.98 -2.96 12.43
C GLU A 13 -10.93 -1.85 12.24
N ALA A 14 -10.28 -1.40 13.31
CA ALA A 14 -9.19 -0.44 13.23
C ALA A 14 -7.99 -0.98 12.43
N GLU A 15 -7.61 -2.24 12.65
CA GLU A 15 -6.56 -2.90 11.87
C GLU A 15 -6.94 -3.00 10.38
N ARG A 16 -8.19 -3.35 10.10
CA ARG A 16 -8.68 -3.43 8.72
C ARG A 16 -8.66 -2.06 8.01
N LYS A 17 -9.04 -0.99 8.72
CA LYS A 17 -8.92 0.39 8.21
C LYS A 17 -7.48 0.75 7.90
N LEU A 18 -6.53 0.41 8.78
CA LEU A 18 -5.10 0.65 8.53
C LEU A 18 -4.60 -0.11 7.29
N ILE A 19 -5.02 -1.37 7.14
CA ILE A 19 -4.68 -2.19 5.96
C ILE A 19 -5.22 -1.53 4.68
N GLU A 20 -6.48 -1.08 4.68
CA GLU A 20 -7.06 -0.36 3.54
C GLU A 20 -6.35 0.96 3.24
N GLN A 21 -5.98 1.72 4.27
CA GLN A 21 -5.23 2.96 4.10
C GLN A 21 -3.86 2.73 3.47
N ILE A 22 -3.13 1.69 3.91
CA ILE A 22 -1.84 1.30 3.31
C ILE A 22 -2.05 0.87 1.86
N LEU A 23 -3.10 0.10 1.58
CA LEU A 23 -3.43 -0.31 0.21
C LEU A 23 -3.72 0.89 -0.70
N GLN A 24 -4.56 1.83 -0.25
CA GLN A 24 -4.86 3.06 -0.97
C GLN A 24 -3.61 3.91 -1.18
N LEU A 25 -2.74 4.00 -0.17
CA LEU A 25 -1.49 4.72 -0.26
C LEU A 25 -0.57 4.12 -1.34
N LEU A 26 -0.46 2.79 -1.39
CA LEU A 26 0.35 2.09 -2.40
C LEU A 26 -0.21 2.28 -3.80
N LEU A 27 -1.53 2.22 -3.96
CA LEU A 27 -2.23 2.50 -5.22
C LEU A 27 -2.03 3.96 -5.68
N ALA A 28 -2.07 4.91 -4.75
CA ALA A 28 -1.88 6.33 -5.05
C ALA A 28 -0.45 6.66 -5.48
N THR A 29 0.55 5.99 -4.87
CA THR A 29 1.95 6.39 -5.06
C THR A 29 2.55 5.88 -6.39
N LYS A 30 2.04 4.79 -6.98
CA LYS A 30 2.49 4.14 -8.26
C LYS A 30 3.98 3.76 -8.36
N GLU A 31 4.91 4.58 -7.88
CA GLU A 31 6.36 4.35 -7.80
C GLU A 31 6.73 3.27 -6.77
N GLY A 32 5.82 3.02 -5.82
CA GLY A 32 6.02 2.10 -4.72
C GLY A 32 6.69 2.73 -3.51
N LEU A 33 6.44 2.13 -2.36
CA LEU A 33 6.92 2.63 -1.08
C LEU A 33 7.67 1.55 -0.34
N THR A 34 8.70 1.96 0.38
CA THR A 34 9.40 1.11 1.34
C THR A 34 8.63 1.04 2.66
N ALA A 35 8.85 -0.01 3.45
CA ALA A 35 8.22 -0.12 4.78
C ALA A 35 8.50 1.11 5.67
N LYS A 36 9.67 1.74 5.54
CA LYS A 36 9.99 2.97 6.27
C LYS A 36 9.06 4.12 5.86
N GLN A 37 8.93 4.36 4.55
CA GLN A 37 8.07 5.43 4.04
C GLN A 37 6.58 5.19 4.33
N ILE A 38 6.13 3.94 4.32
CA ILE A 38 4.77 3.58 4.74
C ILE A 38 4.58 3.92 6.23
N GLY A 39 5.56 3.57 7.07
CA GLY A 39 5.54 3.89 8.49
C GLY A 39 5.49 5.40 8.74
N GLU A 40 6.31 6.19 8.04
CA GLU A 40 6.30 7.65 8.14
C GLU A 40 4.94 8.25 7.75
N LYS A 41 4.34 7.79 6.65
CA LYS A 41 3.03 8.29 6.19
C LYS A 41 1.87 7.86 7.09
N MET A 42 1.94 6.67 7.67
CA MET A 42 0.94 6.14 8.60
C MET A 42 1.17 6.56 10.05
N LYS A 43 2.23 7.34 10.34
CA LYS A 43 2.68 7.69 11.70
C LYS A 43 2.89 6.46 12.59
N LEU A 44 3.41 5.38 12.00
CA LEU A 44 3.74 4.13 12.68
C LEU A 44 5.25 4.04 12.88
N SER A 45 5.67 4.05 14.14
CA SER A 45 7.09 3.97 14.52
C SER A 45 7.62 2.53 14.46
N ASP A 46 6.76 1.54 14.67
CA ASP A 46 7.16 0.13 14.68
C ASP A 46 7.22 -0.44 13.26
N THR A 47 8.45 -0.63 12.76
CA THR A 47 8.69 -1.16 11.42
C THR A 47 8.21 -2.61 11.25
N ARG A 48 8.15 -3.40 12.33
CA ARG A 48 7.64 -4.77 12.29
C ARG A 48 6.14 -4.75 12.04
N VAL A 49 5.40 -3.94 12.79
CA VAL A 49 3.96 -3.71 12.60
C VAL A 49 3.68 -3.22 11.19
N VAL A 50 4.43 -2.23 10.70
CA VAL A 50 4.25 -1.71 9.33
C VAL A 50 4.45 -2.82 8.30
N ARG A 51 5.44 -3.70 8.46
CA ARG A 51 5.67 -4.83 7.55
C ARG A 51 4.51 -5.82 7.56
N GLU A 52 3.92 -6.10 8.73
CA GLU A 52 2.77 -7.01 8.83
C GLU A 52 1.52 -6.40 8.19
N LEU A 53 1.21 -5.14 8.50
CA LEU A 53 0.10 -4.42 7.89
C LEU A 53 0.28 -4.28 6.38
N THR A 54 1.51 -4.01 5.92
CA THR A 54 1.82 -3.97 4.47
C THR A 54 1.59 -5.32 3.83
N ARG A 55 2.03 -6.43 4.46
CA ARG A 55 1.74 -7.78 3.93
C ARG A 55 0.25 -8.08 3.86
N ALA A 56 -0.50 -7.69 4.89
CA ALA A 56 -1.95 -7.83 4.89
C ALA A 56 -2.60 -6.99 3.79
N ALA A 57 -2.12 -5.77 3.54
CA ALA A 57 -2.58 -4.91 2.46
C ALA A 57 -2.31 -5.52 1.08
N LEU A 58 -1.14 -6.13 0.85
CA LEU A 58 -0.85 -6.83 -0.40
C LEU A 58 -1.79 -8.03 -0.62
N LYS A 59 -2.06 -8.81 0.42
CA LYS A 59 -3.04 -9.92 0.33
C LYS A 59 -4.45 -9.42 0.02
N GLU A 60 -4.87 -8.31 0.63
CA GLU A 60 -6.16 -7.68 0.33
C GLU A 60 -6.17 -7.15 -1.11
N ALA A 61 -5.03 -6.67 -1.62
CA ALA A 61 -4.87 -6.28 -3.01
C ALA A 61 -5.11 -7.46 -3.96
N GLU A 62 -4.49 -8.61 -3.70
CA GLU A 62 -4.67 -9.83 -4.51
C GLU A 62 -6.14 -10.27 -4.54
N LYS A 63 -6.84 -10.24 -3.40
CA LYS A 63 -8.29 -10.54 -3.33
C LYS A 63 -9.13 -9.57 -4.17
N ARG A 64 -8.72 -8.31 -4.26
CA ARG A 64 -9.34 -7.28 -5.11
C ARG A 64 -8.91 -7.38 -6.59
N LYS A 65 -8.20 -8.44 -6.98
CA LYS A 65 -7.63 -8.63 -8.33
C LYS A 65 -6.67 -7.49 -8.72
N LEU A 66 -6.00 -6.89 -7.74
CA LEU A 66 -4.94 -5.91 -7.95
C LEU A 66 -3.59 -6.63 -8.10
N THR A 67 -2.71 -6.09 -8.94
CA THR A 67 -1.33 -6.57 -9.07
C THR A 67 -0.49 -6.01 -7.94
N ALA A 68 -0.01 -6.86 -7.05
CA ALA A 68 0.96 -6.51 -6.02
C ALA A 68 2.38 -6.93 -6.45
N SER A 69 3.37 -6.06 -6.26
CA SER A 69 4.77 -6.36 -6.53
C SER A 69 5.65 -6.00 -5.34
N ARG A 70 6.70 -6.79 -5.15
CA ARG A 70 7.70 -6.62 -4.10
C ARG A 70 9.09 -6.74 -4.69
N GLU A 71 9.75 -5.60 -4.86
CA GLU A 71 11.06 -5.51 -5.49
C GLU A 71 12.13 -5.21 -4.44
N ARG A 72 13.27 -5.91 -4.50
CA ARG A 72 14.44 -5.57 -3.68
C ARG A 72 15.28 -4.57 -4.46
N ILE A 73 15.62 -3.45 -3.83
CA ILE A 73 16.52 -2.47 -4.46
C ILE A 73 17.93 -3.07 -4.50
N PRO A 74 18.57 -3.20 -5.67
CA PRO A 74 19.93 -3.73 -5.77
C PRO A 74 20.89 -2.85 -4.95
N GLY A 75 21.84 -3.50 -4.26
CA GLY A 75 22.78 -2.82 -3.36
C GLY A 75 22.19 -2.33 -2.03
N LYS A 76 20.89 -2.50 -1.77
CA LYS A 76 20.25 -2.14 -0.49
C LYS A 76 19.51 -3.32 0.14
N ALA A 77 19.44 -3.34 1.48
CA ALA A 77 18.65 -4.30 2.25
C ALA A 77 17.16 -3.91 2.33
N VAL A 78 16.68 -3.08 1.42
CA VAL A 78 15.33 -2.48 1.45
C VAL A 78 14.48 -3.06 0.33
N LYS A 79 13.18 -3.23 0.62
CA LYS A 79 12.18 -3.71 -0.34
C LYS A 79 11.17 -2.61 -0.61
N ILE A 80 10.84 -2.43 -1.89
CA ILE A 80 9.78 -1.55 -2.38
C ILE A 80 8.53 -2.42 -2.58
N TYR A 81 7.42 -1.92 -2.08
CA TYR A 81 6.10 -2.51 -2.25
C TYR A 81 5.31 -1.65 -3.24
N ARG A 82 4.73 -2.28 -4.26
CA ARG A 82 3.90 -1.63 -5.28
C ARG A 82 2.57 -2.36 -5.37
N VAL A 83 1.49 -1.62 -5.60
CA VAL A 83 0.18 -2.18 -5.91
C VAL A 83 -0.40 -1.39 -7.08
N PHE A 84 -0.93 -2.11 -8.06
CA PHE A 84 -1.53 -1.57 -9.28
C PHE A 84 -2.87 -2.24 -9.53
N GLU A 85 -3.80 -1.55 -10.18
CA GLU A 85 -5.02 -2.18 -10.67
C GLU A 85 -4.70 -3.08 -11.87
N SER A 86 -4.86 -4.41 -11.71
CA SER A 86 -4.64 -5.37 -12.80
C SER A 86 -5.72 -5.14 -13.86
N GLY A 87 -5.35 -4.52 -14.97
CA GLY A 87 -6.27 -4.12 -16.04
C GLY A 87 -6.34 -2.61 -16.29
N LYS A 88 -5.83 -1.77 -15.37
CA LYS A 88 -5.44 -0.41 -15.72
C LYS A 88 -3.93 -0.38 -15.92
N VAL A 89 -3.53 -0.88 -17.08
CA VAL A 89 -2.59 -0.10 -17.87
C VAL A 89 -3.30 1.24 -18.08
N ASN A 90 -3.18 2.17 -17.12
CA ASN A 90 -3.11 3.56 -17.49
C ASN A 90 -1.78 3.65 -18.23
N THR A 91 -1.80 3.23 -19.50
CA THR A 91 -1.28 4.09 -20.55
C THR A 91 -1.77 5.46 -20.10
N PRO A 92 -0.91 6.44 -19.80
CA PRO A 92 -1.41 7.79 -19.65
C PRO A 92 -2.34 7.96 -20.85
N LYS A 93 -3.66 8.05 -20.58
CA LYS A 93 -4.60 8.31 -21.65
C LYS A 93 -4.11 9.64 -22.15
N VAL A 94 -3.49 9.55 -23.31
CA VAL A 94 -3.06 10.63 -24.16
C VAL A 94 -4.10 11.72 -23.97
N VAL A 95 -3.74 12.74 -23.21
CA VAL A 95 -4.42 14.01 -23.33
C VAL A 95 -3.93 14.48 -24.70
N GLU A 96 -4.75 14.18 -25.70
CA GLU A 96 -4.53 14.55 -27.09
C GLU A 96 -4.27 16.07 -27.23
N PRO A 97 -3.58 16.47 -28.31
CA PRO A 97 -2.32 17.19 -28.28
C PRO A 97 -2.50 18.71 -28.39
N ALA A 98 -1.55 19.50 -27.85
CA ALA A 98 -1.06 20.77 -28.41
C ALA A 98 -0.33 21.66 -27.38
N LYS A 99 1.00 21.79 -27.50
CA LYS A 99 1.70 23.05 -27.87
C LYS A 99 3.20 23.00 -27.53
N LYS A 100 3.98 23.01 -28.62
CA LYS A 100 5.19 23.80 -28.89
C LYS A 100 6.34 23.74 -27.87
N ALA A 101 7.40 23.04 -28.28
CA ALA A 101 8.78 23.39 -27.94
C ALA A 101 9.08 24.84 -28.35
N PRO A 102 9.74 25.59 -27.46
CA PRO A 102 10.98 26.30 -27.76
C PRO A 102 12.20 25.61 -27.14
#